data_AF-A0A9X3CEZ3-F1
#
_entry.id   AF-A0A9X3CEZ3-F1
#
_cell.length_a   1.000
_cell.length_b   1.000
_cell.length_c   1.000
_cell.angle_alpha   90.00
_cell.angle_beta   90.00
_cell.angle_gamma   90.00
#
_symmetry.space_group_name_H-M   'P 1'
#
loop_
_entity.id
_entity.type
_entity.pdbx_description
1 polymer ?
#
loop_
_entity_poly.entity_id
_entity_poly.type
_entity_poly.pdbx_seq_one_letter_code
_entity_poly.pdbx_strand_id
1 'polypeptide(L)'
;MATLKKLVLDNLSTIEAEALATGKRLTQKRGSQNLCVIDAFAVPLESHFAKCFSSRFSFKKKYEGLEPSSVYELIVFLGGIGASIKALQNYQKKVKKSSLSEPEGVLNVIDTIEYLLVLAKGKTAQHGLKIAPSPLPFCALCWRRVEGSLNYCLKHHPSRSSGEHKSAKHKLFKAIERHGATENIKSQLRSYQEFKMRDQLLAKKLYMWTSSFSPNPNRLIHIWKSLENSSLRVKSEAIVEAIQSIYPAATAKLRFPEVGEELDELSDWVLKVLADFDESEAYCWLTKDDNVWLDDATDIEIMMTFANMMSRLEAVLTIDALPVAKNGPAKGYGANQDLRSKLEQLVVQYRYSGKKINQSAIARELGLSRQRINVLIKEMKLPTT
;
A
#
# COMPACT_ATOMS: atom_id res chain seq x y z
N MET A 1 -0.81 -3.75 22.81
CA MET A 1 -0.48 -2.86 21.67
C MET A 1 -1.48 -1.72 21.47
N ALA A 2 -2.81 -1.99 21.46
CA ALA A 2 -3.85 -0.95 21.47
C ALA A 2 -3.65 0.08 22.60
N THR A 3 -3.24 -0.41 23.78
CA THR A 3 -2.95 0.41 24.97
C THR A 3 -1.80 1.40 24.78
N LEU A 4 -0.69 1.01 24.12
CA LEU A 4 0.46 1.92 23.92
C LEU A 4 0.11 3.05 22.96
N LYS A 5 -0.57 2.73 21.85
CA LYS A 5 -1.02 3.71 20.86
C LYS A 5 -1.99 4.71 21.50
N LYS A 6 -3.00 4.21 22.20
CA LYS A 6 -4.00 5.02 22.90
C LYS A 6 -3.35 5.97 23.91
N LEU A 7 -2.56 5.44 24.84
CA LEU A 7 -1.90 6.25 25.87
C LEU A 7 -1.00 7.38 25.31
N VAL A 8 -0.23 7.10 24.25
CA VAL A 8 0.61 8.15 23.63
C VAL A 8 -0.23 9.19 22.90
N LEU A 9 -1.32 8.80 22.24
CA LEU A 9 -2.21 9.74 21.55
C LEU A 9 -2.98 10.63 22.55
N ASP A 10 -3.44 10.06 23.66
CA ASP A 10 -4.08 10.79 24.74
C ASP A 10 -3.12 11.81 25.34
N ASN A 11 -1.89 11.38 25.68
CA ASN A 11 -0.86 12.27 26.19
C ASN A 11 -0.49 13.38 25.19
N LEU A 12 -0.39 13.07 23.89
CA LEU A 12 -0.13 14.08 22.86
C LEU A 12 -1.26 15.11 22.77
N SER A 13 -2.51 14.67 22.92
CA SER A 13 -3.68 15.55 22.94
C SER A 13 -3.69 16.45 24.18
N THR A 14 -3.34 15.91 25.34
CA THR A 14 -3.18 16.69 26.58
C THR A 14 -2.10 17.77 26.43
N ILE A 15 -0.93 17.42 25.90
CA ILE A 15 0.17 18.38 25.69
C ILE A 15 -0.21 19.45 24.65
N GLU A 16 -1.00 19.11 23.63
CA GLU A 16 -1.55 20.09 22.69
C GLU A 16 -2.53 21.06 23.33
N ALA A 17 -3.47 20.54 24.11
CA ALA A 17 -4.43 21.37 24.85
C ALA A 17 -3.71 22.30 25.82
N GLU A 18 -2.68 21.82 26.52
CA GLU A 18 -1.85 22.64 27.42
C GLU A 18 -1.08 23.72 26.64
N ALA A 19 -0.50 23.37 25.48
CA ALA A 19 0.21 24.34 24.64
C ALA A 19 -0.72 25.48 24.18
N LEU A 20 -1.95 25.14 23.79
CA LEU A 20 -2.98 26.11 23.39
C LEU A 20 -3.40 26.98 24.58
N ALA A 21 -3.71 26.37 25.72
CA ALA A 21 -4.15 27.09 26.93
C ALA A 21 -3.09 28.04 27.50
N THR A 22 -1.81 27.67 27.38
CA THR A 22 -0.69 28.43 27.95
C THR A 22 0.05 29.31 26.92
N GLY A 23 -0.37 29.30 25.65
CA GLY A 23 0.28 30.03 24.56
C GLY A 23 1.71 29.54 24.25
N LYS A 24 2.10 28.35 24.72
CA LYS A 24 3.43 27.78 24.52
C LYS A 24 3.52 27.05 23.18
N ARG A 25 4.75 26.93 22.64
CA ARG A 25 4.98 26.18 21.39
C ARG A 25 5.34 24.73 21.66
N LEU A 26 4.86 23.83 20.81
CA LEU A 26 5.30 22.43 20.81
C LEU A 26 6.66 22.29 20.11
N THR A 27 7.62 21.71 20.82
CA THR A 27 8.96 21.46 20.29
C THR A 27 9.55 20.13 20.77
N GLN A 28 10.72 19.76 20.28
CA GLN A 28 11.45 18.56 20.72
C GLN A 28 12.34 18.80 21.94
N LYS A 29 12.40 20.03 22.47
CA LYS A 29 13.24 20.39 23.62
C LYS A 29 12.42 21.15 24.66
N ARG A 30 12.62 20.84 25.94
CA ARG A 30 12.02 21.64 27.02
C ARG A 30 12.60 23.06 27.01
N GLY A 31 11.76 24.04 27.30
CA GLY A 31 12.16 25.43 27.47
C GLY A 31 11.06 26.23 28.16
N SER A 32 11.38 27.42 28.67
CA SER A 32 10.42 28.27 29.39
C SER A 32 9.19 28.64 28.56
N GLN A 33 9.35 28.73 27.23
CA GLN A 33 8.30 29.07 26.27
C GLN A 33 7.84 27.88 25.42
N ASN A 34 8.29 26.65 25.74
CA ASN A 34 8.07 25.47 24.89
C ASN A 34 7.66 24.24 25.71
N LEU A 35 6.64 23.52 25.24
CA LEU A 35 6.31 22.18 25.73
C LEU A 35 7.00 21.12 24.85
N CYS A 36 7.46 20.03 25.47
CA CYS A 36 8.22 19.00 24.79
C CYS A 36 7.33 17.84 24.38
N VAL A 37 7.17 17.60 23.07
CA VAL A 37 6.34 16.49 22.56
C VAL A 37 6.88 15.11 22.91
N ILE A 38 8.14 15.00 23.33
CA ILE A 38 8.74 13.74 23.78
C ILE A 38 8.09 13.28 25.10
N ASP A 39 7.59 14.21 25.91
CA ASP A 39 6.99 13.89 27.21
C ASP A 39 5.72 13.03 27.07
N ALA A 40 5.03 13.07 25.91
CA ALA A 40 3.90 12.20 25.63
C ALA A 40 4.26 10.70 25.56
N PHE A 41 5.54 10.39 25.35
CA PHE A 41 6.05 9.03 25.25
C PHE A 41 6.47 8.44 26.60
N ALA A 42 6.15 9.11 27.73
CA ALA A 42 6.35 8.59 29.08
C ALA A 42 5.39 7.43 29.42
N VAL A 43 5.34 6.43 28.54
CA VAL A 43 4.56 5.20 28.65
C VAL A 43 5.49 4.02 28.87
N PRO A 44 5.13 3.08 29.77
CA PRO A 44 5.94 1.88 30.03
C PRO A 44 6.21 1.08 28.76
N LEU A 45 7.43 0.57 28.63
CA LEU A 45 7.80 -0.39 27.60
C LEU A 45 7.92 -1.77 28.24
N GLU A 46 7.24 -2.76 27.68
CA GLU A 46 7.28 -4.11 28.24
C GLU A 46 8.72 -4.68 28.19
N SER A 47 9.10 -5.39 29.24
CA SER A 47 10.49 -5.82 29.49
C SER A 47 11.08 -6.66 28.36
N HIS A 48 10.27 -7.49 27.70
CA HIS A 48 10.72 -8.31 26.57
C HIS A 48 11.04 -7.46 25.32
N PHE A 49 10.29 -6.37 25.07
CA PHE A 49 10.61 -5.42 24.00
C PHE A 49 11.85 -4.58 24.36
N ALA A 50 11.98 -4.16 25.62
CA ALA A 50 13.15 -3.42 26.12
C ALA A 50 14.46 -4.21 25.91
N LYS A 51 14.45 -5.49 26.28
CA LYS A 51 15.55 -6.44 26.04
C LYS A 51 15.87 -6.60 24.57
N CYS A 52 14.84 -6.79 23.74
CA CYS A 52 15.02 -6.89 22.30
C CYS A 52 15.69 -5.61 21.76
N PHE A 53 15.17 -4.43 22.10
CA PHE A 53 15.67 -3.16 21.58
C PHE A 53 17.09 -2.85 22.01
N SER A 54 17.46 -3.12 23.27
CA SER A 54 18.83 -2.90 23.77
C SER A 54 19.86 -3.76 23.03
N SER A 55 19.51 -5.00 22.67
CA SER A 55 20.40 -5.90 21.92
C SER A 55 20.53 -5.57 20.43
N ARG A 56 19.62 -4.75 19.88
CA ARG A 56 19.46 -4.57 18.43
C ARG A 56 19.73 -3.16 17.93
N PHE A 57 19.57 -2.16 18.78
CA PHE A 57 19.85 -0.77 18.43
C PHE A 57 21.18 -0.32 19.00
N SER A 58 21.89 0.49 18.23
CA SER A 58 23.07 1.22 18.72
C SER A 58 22.61 2.46 19.45
N PHE A 59 22.61 2.42 20.78
CA PHE A 59 22.30 3.57 21.63
C PHE A 59 23.46 4.57 21.69
N LYS A 60 23.16 5.80 22.13
CA LYS A 60 24.21 6.77 22.47
C LYS A 60 25.15 6.15 23.51
N LYS A 61 26.45 6.45 23.40
CA LYS A 61 27.53 5.92 24.26
C LYS A 61 27.20 5.91 25.77
N LYS A 62 26.54 6.95 26.28
CA LYS A 62 26.15 7.05 27.70
C LYS A 62 25.02 6.11 28.15
N TYR A 63 24.37 5.42 27.22
CA TYR A 63 23.27 4.49 27.44
C TYR A 63 23.54 3.11 26.86
N GLU A 64 24.79 2.84 26.48
CA GLU A 64 25.19 1.56 25.91
C GLU A 64 25.04 0.45 26.97
N GLY A 65 24.41 -0.66 26.58
CA GLY A 65 24.11 -1.78 27.47
C GLY A 65 22.94 -1.57 28.44
N LEU A 66 22.27 -0.41 28.42
CA LEU A 66 21.07 -0.17 29.24
C LEU A 66 19.79 -0.63 28.53
N GLU A 67 18.83 -1.13 29.30
CA GLU A 67 17.49 -1.46 28.82
C GLU A 67 16.53 -0.29 29.07
N PRO A 68 15.82 0.23 28.05
CA PRO A 68 14.85 1.31 28.25
C PRO A 68 13.58 0.77 28.91
N SER A 69 13.16 1.37 30.02
CA SER A 69 11.93 1.01 30.76
C SER A 69 10.66 1.67 30.20
N SER A 70 10.82 2.68 29.34
CA SER A 70 9.74 3.42 28.70
C SER A 70 10.06 3.77 27.25
N VAL A 71 9.03 4.10 26.47
CA VAL A 71 9.23 4.60 25.10
C VAL A 71 9.99 5.93 25.10
N TYR A 72 9.77 6.77 26.11
CA TYR A 72 10.54 7.98 26.37
C TYR A 72 12.04 7.69 26.47
N GLU A 73 12.41 6.73 27.32
CA GLU A 73 13.82 6.36 27.51
C GLU A 73 14.43 5.79 26.22
N LEU A 74 13.70 4.93 25.51
CA LEU A 74 14.12 4.43 24.20
C LEU A 74 14.43 5.59 23.24
N ILE A 75 13.58 6.61 23.19
CA ILE A 75 13.78 7.80 22.35
C ILE A 75 15.04 8.55 22.79
N VAL A 76 15.23 8.77 24.09
CA VAL A 76 16.40 9.45 24.65
C VAL A 76 17.69 8.67 24.35
N PHE A 77 17.65 7.35 24.49
CA PHE A 77 18.77 6.44 24.26
C PHE A 77 19.22 6.44 22.80
N LEU A 78 18.26 6.40 21.87
CA LEU A 78 18.47 6.49 20.42
C LEU A 78 18.87 7.89 19.95
N GLY A 79 18.52 8.92 20.72
CA GLY A 79 19.02 10.26 20.52
C GLY A 79 18.01 11.31 20.09
N GLY A 80 16.73 11.10 20.39
CA GLY A 80 15.63 11.99 20.08
C GLY A 80 14.84 11.52 18.86
N ILE A 81 13.65 12.11 18.66
CA ILE A 81 12.64 11.67 17.70
C ILE A 81 13.21 11.36 16.31
N GLY A 82 14.00 12.28 15.75
CA GLY A 82 14.56 12.11 14.40
C GLY A 82 15.56 10.95 14.28
N ALA A 83 16.34 10.69 15.33
CA ALA A 83 17.30 9.57 15.36
C ALA A 83 16.57 8.26 15.59
N SER A 84 15.55 8.25 16.47
CA SER A 84 14.71 7.08 16.74
C SER A 84 14.00 6.60 15.49
N ILE A 85 13.34 7.48 14.73
CA ILE A 85 12.68 7.11 13.46
C ILE A 85 13.66 6.42 12.51
N LYS A 86 14.87 6.98 12.33
CA LYS A 86 15.89 6.37 11.46
C LYS A 86 16.35 5.01 11.97
N ALA A 87 16.54 4.86 13.28
CA ALA A 87 16.96 3.61 13.88
C ALA A 87 15.92 2.50 13.69
N LEU A 88 14.64 2.78 13.97
CA LEU A 88 13.51 1.88 13.76
C LEU A 88 13.40 1.45 12.29
N GLN A 89 13.48 2.39 11.36
CA GLN A 89 13.47 2.13 9.92
C GLN A 89 14.64 1.27 9.45
N ASN A 90 15.84 1.51 9.98
CA ASN A 90 17.02 0.73 9.65
C ASN A 90 16.91 -0.70 10.20
N TYR A 91 16.31 -0.86 11.37
CA TYR A 91 16.08 -2.18 11.96
C TYR A 91 15.10 -3.02 11.13
N GLN A 92 13.92 -2.46 10.80
CA GLN A 92 12.96 -3.14 9.91
C GLN A 92 13.60 -3.57 8.58
N LYS A 93 14.46 -2.72 7.99
CA LYS A 93 15.21 -3.05 6.77
C LYS A 93 16.21 -4.19 6.97
N LYS A 94 16.88 -4.26 8.13
CA LYS A 94 17.82 -5.32 8.46
C LYS A 94 17.09 -6.65 8.63
N VAL A 95 16.05 -6.71 9.47
CA VAL A 95 15.24 -7.91 9.70
C VAL A 95 14.80 -8.55 8.38
N LYS A 96 14.36 -7.73 7.41
CA LYS A 96 13.98 -8.20 6.07
C LYS A 96 15.12 -8.81 5.26
N LYS A 97 16.34 -8.28 5.35
CA LYS A 97 17.48 -8.73 4.55
C LYS A 97 18.13 -10.00 5.10
N SER A 98 18.08 -10.19 6.41
CA SER A 98 18.84 -11.24 7.09
C SER A 98 17.99 -12.43 7.54
N SER A 99 16.70 -12.50 7.16
CA SER A 99 15.77 -13.56 7.60
C SER A 99 15.84 -13.81 9.12
N LEU A 100 16.08 -12.76 9.91
CA LEU A 100 16.20 -12.87 11.35
C LEU A 100 14.83 -13.23 11.92
N SER A 101 14.75 -14.31 12.70
CA SER A 101 13.58 -14.59 13.51
C SER A 101 13.49 -13.52 14.60
N GLU A 102 12.48 -12.67 14.51
CA GLU A 102 12.15 -11.72 15.57
C GLU A 102 11.12 -12.33 16.52
N PRO A 103 11.21 -12.02 17.82
CA PRO A 103 10.12 -12.34 18.74
C PRO A 103 8.80 -11.75 18.24
N GLU A 104 7.71 -12.46 18.49
CA GLU A 104 6.38 -12.07 18.07
C GLU A 104 6.03 -10.66 18.60
N GLY A 105 5.35 -9.85 17.77
CA GLY A 105 4.91 -8.51 18.15
C GLY A 105 5.98 -7.40 18.13
N VAL A 106 7.28 -7.73 18.10
CA VAL A 106 8.38 -6.73 18.09
C VAL A 106 8.25 -5.75 16.94
N LEU A 107 8.00 -6.26 15.72
CA LEU A 107 7.84 -5.42 14.54
C LEU A 107 6.60 -4.52 14.63
N ASN A 108 5.51 -5.02 15.23
CA ASN A 108 4.28 -4.24 15.39
C ASN A 108 4.45 -3.11 16.41
N VAL A 109 5.21 -3.34 17.49
CA VAL A 109 5.57 -2.28 18.46
C VAL A 109 6.48 -1.25 17.81
N ILE A 110 7.47 -1.69 17.02
CA ILE A 110 8.35 -0.78 16.26
C ILE A 110 7.54 0.07 15.28
N ASP A 111 6.61 -0.52 14.54
CA ASP A 111 5.72 0.19 13.61
C ASP A 111 4.86 1.23 14.35
N THR A 112 4.33 0.84 15.51
CA THR A 112 3.50 1.72 16.35
C THR A 112 4.31 2.90 16.87
N ILE A 113 5.51 2.66 17.41
CA ILE A 113 6.39 3.72 17.91
C ILE A 113 6.84 4.62 16.76
N GLU A 114 7.20 4.07 15.60
CA GLU A 114 7.57 4.86 14.41
C GLU A 114 6.43 5.79 13.99
N TYR A 115 5.20 5.26 13.87
CA TYR A 115 4.01 6.03 13.54
C TYR A 115 3.80 7.21 14.50
N LEU A 116 3.81 6.94 15.81
CA LEU A 116 3.60 7.95 16.84
C LEU A 116 4.70 9.02 16.82
N LEU A 117 5.95 8.62 16.60
CA LEU A 117 7.08 9.55 16.48
C LEU A 117 6.97 10.47 15.27
N VAL A 118 6.51 9.96 14.12
CA VAL A 118 6.26 10.77 12.93
C VAL A 118 5.15 11.79 13.19
N LEU A 119 4.09 11.36 13.87
CA LEU A 119 2.97 12.23 14.25
C LEU A 119 3.43 13.34 15.21
N ALA A 120 4.12 12.99 16.30
CA ALA A 120 4.68 13.95 17.26
C ALA A 120 5.67 14.93 16.60
N LYS A 121 6.51 14.45 15.68
CA LYS A 121 7.44 15.31 14.92
C LYS A 121 6.72 16.39 14.12
N GLY A 122 5.60 16.03 13.48
CA GLY A 122 4.81 16.96 12.67
C GLY A 122 4.05 18.03 13.47
N LYS A 123 3.89 17.83 14.78
CA LYS A 123 3.30 18.80 15.71
C LYS A 123 4.28 19.89 16.16
N THR A 124 5.58 19.81 15.80
CA THR A 124 6.60 20.78 16.28
C THR A 124 6.85 21.95 15.34
N ALA A 125 7.01 23.16 15.90
CA ALA A 125 7.10 24.43 15.16
C ALA A 125 8.36 24.62 14.28
N GLN A 126 9.38 23.75 14.37
CA GLN A 126 10.65 23.89 13.63
C GLN A 126 10.53 23.61 12.12
N HIS A 127 9.38 23.12 11.66
CA HIS A 127 9.00 23.15 10.25
C HIS A 127 7.59 23.71 10.20
N GLY A 128 7.43 24.97 9.76
CA GLY A 128 6.11 25.59 9.62
C GLY A 128 5.14 24.62 8.96
N LEU A 129 4.07 24.27 9.69
CA LEU A 129 2.95 23.40 9.33
C LEU A 129 3.14 22.60 8.03
N LYS A 130 4.18 21.76 7.96
CA LYS A 130 4.15 20.62 7.04
C LYS A 130 3.35 19.59 7.78
N ILE A 131 2.02 19.71 7.63
CA ILE A 131 1.00 18.73 8.01
C ILE A 131 1.69 17.36 7.96
N ALA A 132 1.90 16.75 9.14
CA ALA A 132 2.37 15.37 9.21
C ALA A 132 1.57 14.59 8.17
N PRO A 133 2.18 13.82 7.26
CA PRO A 133 1.42 13.17 6.21
C PRO A 133 0.33 12.32 6.87
N SER A 134 -0.92 12.80 6.79
CA SER A 134 -2.06 12.09 7.33
C SER A 134 -2.06 10.71 6.69
N PRO A 135 -2.12 9.62 7.49
CA PRO A 135 -2.18 8.29 6.94
C PRO A 135 -3.37 8.20 5.99
N LEU A 136 -3.17 7.55 4.85
CA LEU A 136 -4.29 7.25 3.98
C LEU A 136 -5.22 6.28 4.72
N PRO A 137 -6.55 6.45 4.63
CA PRO A 137 -7.49 5.53 5.29
C PRO A 137 -7.35 4.12 4.72
N PHE A 138 -7.12 4.04 3.40
CA PHE A 138 -6.87 2.80 2.67
C PHE A 138 -5.51 2.82 1.99
N CYS A 139 -4.99 1.63 1.71
CA CYS A 139 -3.79 1.44 0.92
C CYS A 139 -3.87 2.21 -0.40
N ALA A 140 -2.81 2.95 -0.75
CA ALA A 140 -2.73 3.73 -1.98
C ALA A 140 -3.03 2.94 -3.26
N LEU A 141 -2.80 1.62 -3.25
CA LEU A 141 -2.95 0.73 -4.40
C LEU A 141 -4.14 -0.22 -4.32
N CYS A 142 -4.86 -0.30 -3.18
CA CYS A 142 -6.02 -1.18 -3.07
C CYS A 142 -7.12 -0.68 -2.14
N TRP A 143 -8.08 -1.54 -1.82
CA TRP A 143 -9.24 -1.28 -0.97
C TRP A 143 -9.01 -1.59 0.51
N ARG A 144 -7.98 -2.37 0.86
CA ARG A 144 -7.59 -2.68 2.24
C ARG A 144 -7.11 -1.46 3.03
N ARG A 145 -7.30 -1.45 4.34
CA ARG A 145 -6.77 -0.45 5.28
C ARG A 145 -5.24 -0.43 5.22
N VAL A 146 -4.64 0.72 5.51
CA VAL A 146 -3.19 0.78 5.70
C VAL A 146 -2.81 0.01 6.96
N GLU A 147 -1.73 -0.76 6.93
CA GLU A 147 -1.33 -1.60 8.06
C GLU A 147 0.21 -1.67 8.11
N GLY A 148 0.79 -1.35 9.27
CA GLY A 148 2.23 -1.25 9.43
C GLY A 148 2.90 -0.18 8.56
N SER A 149 2.13 0.75 7.97
CA SER A 149 2.64 1.91 7.24
C SER A 149 1.61 3.03 7.12
N LEU A 150 2.05 4.25 6.78
CA LEU A 150 1.16 5.41 6.58
C LEU A 150 0.28 5.31 5.33
N ASN A 151 0.65 4.50 4.34
CA ASN A 151 0.11 4.64 2.98
C ASN A 151 -0.26 3.32 2.30
N TYR A 152 0.13 2.18 2.86
CA TYR A 152 0.00 0.88 2.20
C TYR A 152 -0.43 -0.20 3.22
N CYS A 153 -1.17 -1.19 2.73
CA CYS A 153 -1.41 -2.43 3.48
C CYS A 153 -0.17 -3.34 3.41
N LEU A 154 -0.15 -4.41 4.20
CA LEU A 154 0.95 -5.39 4.21
C LEU A 154 1.25 -5.97 2.82
N LYS A 155 0.21 -6.26 2.02
CA LYS A 155 0.37 -6.82 0.66
C LYS A 155 1.03 -5.84 -0.31
N HIS A 156 0.84 -4.53 -0.15
CA HIS A 156 1.33 -3.53 -1.10
C HIS A 156 2.42 -2.63 -0.53
N HIS A 157 2.95 -2.98 0.64
CA HIS A 157 4.02 -2.22 1.27
C HIS A 157 5.29 -2.21 0.39
N PRO A 158 5.83 -1.04 -0.01
CA PRO A 158 6.95 -0.92 -0.96
C PRO A 158 8.16 -1.74 -0.56
N SER A 159 8.47 -1.73 0.73
CA SER A 159 9.61 -2.45 1.29
C SER A 159 9.28 -3.77 1.98
N ARG A 160 8.03 -4.23 2.18
CA ARG A 160 7.75 -5.61 2.67
C ARG A 160 7.41 -6.53 1.50
N SER A 161 6.51 -6.08 0.64
CA SER A 161 5.96 -6.84 -0.49
C SER A 161 6.29 -6.14 -1.82
N SER A 162 7.58 -5.97 -2.11
CA SER A 162 8.04 -5.16 -3.24
C SER A 162 7.59 -5.68 -4.61
N GLY A 163 7.42 -7.00 -4.75
CA GLY A 163 6.93 -7.62 -5.98
C GLY A 163 5.47 -7.22 -6.25
N GLU A 164 4.60 -7.50 -5.29
CA GLU A 164 3.18 -7.10 -5.31
C GLU A 164 3.01 -5.59 -5.47
N HIS A 165 3.76 -4.77 -4.72
CA HIS A 165 3.75 -3.32 -4.86
C HIS A 165 4.09 -2.87 -6.29
N LYS A 166 5.18 -3.40 -6.87
CA LYS A 166 5.59 -3.05 -8.24
C LYS A 166 4.55 -3.54 -9.26
N SER A 167 4.00 -4.73 -9.07
CA SER A 167 2.97 -5.31 -9.93
C SER A 167 1.70 -4.45 -9.94
N ALA A 168 1.13 -4.16 -8.77
CA ALA A 168 -0.06 -3.33 -8.63
C ALA A 168 0.16 -1.90 -9.18
N LYS A 169 1.32 -1.29 -8.88
CA LYS A 169 1.68 0.01 -9.44
C LYS A 169 1.79 -0.02 -10.97
N HIS A 170 2.41 -1.07 -11.53
CA HIS A 170 2.54 -1.22 -12.98
C HIS A 170 1.18 -1.38 -13.66
N LYS A 171 0.28 -2.20 -13.09
CA LYS A 171 -1.09 -2.35 -13.56
C LYS A 171 -1.83 -1.01 -13.58
N LEU A 172 -1.77 -0.26 -12.48
CA LEU A 172 -2.37 1.07 -12.39
C LEU A 172 -1.81 2.03 -13.45
N PHE A 173 -0.49 2.07 -13.64
CA PHE A 173 0.11 2.95 -14.66
C PHE A 173 -0.36 2.58 -16.06
N LYS A 174 -0.43 1.29 -16.37
CA LYS A 174 -0.95 0.82 -17.67
C LYS A 174 -2.42 1.14 -17.86
N ALA A 175 -3.22 1.00 -16.81
CA ALA A 175 -4.62 1.39 -16.82
C ALA A 175 -4.76 2.89 -17.11
N ILE A 176 -3.96 3.75 -16.46
CA ILE A 176 -3.96 5.21 -16.70
C ILE A 176 -3.54 5.54 -18.13
N GLU A 177 -2.42 4.99 -18.61
CA GLU A 177 -1.90 5.27 -19.95
C GLU A 177 -2.96 5.03 -21.03
N ARG A 178 -3.73 3.95 -20.89
CA ARG A 178 -4.69 3.49 -21.92
C ARG A 178 -6.09 4.00 -21.70
N HIS A 179 -6.55 3.95 -20.46
CA HIS A 179 -7.95 4.12 -20.07
C HIS A 179 -8.15 5.27 -19.06
N GLY A 180 -7.10 6.04 -18.75
CA GLY A 180 -7.21 7.15 -17.81
C GLY A 180 -8.30 8.14 -18.20
N ALA A 181 -9.18 8.46 -17.24
CA ALA A 181 -10.41 9.22 -17.45
C ALA A 181 -10.19 10.64 -17.98
N THR A 182 -9.01 11.23 -17.75
CA THR A 182 -8.68 12.59 -18.21
C THR A 182 -7.24 12.70 -18.69
N GLU A 183 -7.01 13.61 -19.64
CA GLU A 183 -5.65 13.93 -20.10
C GLU A 183 -4.76 14.51 -18.99
N ASN A 184 -5.37 15.13 -17.98
CA ASN A 184 -4.69 15.60 -16.77
C ASN A 184 -4.06 14.42 -16.00
N ILE A 185 -4.78 13.32 -15.79
CA ILE A 185 -4.23 12.16 -15.08
C ILE A 185 -3.08 11.52 -15.90
N LYS A 186 -3.23 11.45 -17.22
CA LYS A 186 -2.18 10.94 -18.12
C LYS A 186 -0.93 11.84 -18.11
N SER A 187 -1.09 13.16 -18.14
CA SER A 187 0.03 14.11 -18.09
C SER A 187 0.76 14.07 -16.74
N GLN A 188 0.02 13.93 -15.64
CA GLN A 188 0.60 13.75 -14.31
C GLN A 188 1.45 12.48 -14.19
N LEU A 189 1.04 11.39 -14.86
CA LEU A 189 1.81 10.15 -14.92
C LEU A 189 3.10 10.35 -15.74
N ARG A 190 3.03 10.98 -16.92
CA ARG A 190 4.20 11.29 -17.75
C ARG A 190 5.23 12.13 -16.99
N SER A 191 4.79 13.22 -16.36
CA SER A 191 5.64 14.05 -15.51
C SER A 191 6.26 13.26 -14.35
N TYR A 192 5.52 12.35 -13.72
CA TYR A 192 6.09 11.49 -12.68
C TYR A 192 7.20 10.57 -13.22
N GLN A 193 7.01 9.98 -14.41
CA GLN A 193 7.99 9.09 -15.04
C GLN A 193 9.29 9.83 -15.38
N GLU A 194 9.20 11.11 -15.75
CA GLU A 194 10.35 11.98 -16.06
C GLU A 194 11.10 12.45 -14.82
N PHE A 195 10.40 12.96 -13.79
CA PHE A 195 11.03 13.70 -12.69
C PHE A 195 11.24 12.92 -11.39
N LYS A 196 10.78 11.65 -11.30
CA LYS A 196 10.91 10.75 -10.12
C LYS A 196 10.62 11.43 -8.77
N MET A 197 9.34 11.48 -8.38
CA MET A 197 8.91 12.09 -7.12
C MET A 197 9.32 11.29 -5.85
N ARG A 198 9.32 11.98 -4.70
CA ARG A 198 9.47 11.35 -3.37
C ARG A 198 8.29 10.40 -3.05
N ASP A 199 8.57 9.29 -2.37
CA ASP A 199 7.61 8.20 -2.09
C ASP A 199 6.32 8.64 -1.38
N GLN A 200 6.38 9.60 -0.43
CA GLN A 200 5.18 10.07 0.29
C GLN A 200 4.20 10.83 -0.62
N LEU A 201 4.72 11.60 -1.57
CA LEU A 201 3.88 12.29 -2.54
C LEU A 201 3.37 11.33 -3.61
N LEU A 202 4.15 10.30 -3.93
CA LEU A 202 3.74 9.22 -4.81
C LEU A 202 2.56 8.45 -4.24
N ALA A 203 2.57 8.10 -2.94
CA ALA A 203 1.45 7.41 -2.31
C ALA A 203 0.11 8.15 -2.49
N LYS A 204 0.07 9.47 -2.25
CA LYS A 204 -1.13 10.28 -2.44
C LYS A 204 -1.59 10.30 -3.91
N LYS A 205 -0.64 10.40 -4.86
CA LYS A 205 -0.96 10.32 -6.29
C LYS A 205 -1.52 8.94 -6.67
N LEU A 206 -0.90 7.86 -6.22
CA LEU A 206 -1.39 6.50 -6.46
C LEU A 206 -2.79 6.30 -5.90
N TYR A 207 -3.04 6.83 -4.69
CA TYR A 207 -4.38 6.80 -4.08
C TYR A 207 -5.40 7.50 -4.98
N MET A 208 -5.14 8.75 -5.37
CA MET A 208 -6.02 9.52 -6.26
C MET A 208 -6.22 8.87 -7.62
N TRP A 209 -5.15 8.38 -8.25
CA TRP A 209 -5.20 7.74 -9.56
C TRP A 209 -5.94 6.41 -9.53
N THR A 210 -5.84 5.65 -8.45
CA THR A 210 -6.66 4.44 -8.28
C THR A 210 -8.13 4.83 -8.22
N SER A 211 -8.47 5.85 -7.42
CA SER A 211 -9.86 6.32 -7.29
C SER A 211 -10.46 6.88 -8.58
N SER A 212 -9.67 7.22 -9.61
CA SER A 212 -10.23 7.66 -10.90
C SER A 212 -10.88 6.54 -11.73
N PHE A 213 -10.74 5.28 -11.32
CA PHE A 213 -11.35 4.12 -11.98
C PHE A 213 -12.66 3.68 -11.33
N SER A 214 -13.27 4.51 -10.49
CA SER A 214 -14.53 4.21 -9.81
C SER A 214 -15.39 5.45 -9.62
N PRO A 215 -16.73 5.33 -9.58
CA PRO A 215 -17.60 6.43 -9.20
C PRO A 215 -17.34 6.97 -7.79
N ASN A 216 -17.58 8.26 -7.61
CA ASN A 216 -17.33 8.97 -6.35
C ASN A 216 -18.18 8.38 -5.19
N PRO A 217 -17.57 8.03 -4.03
CA PRO A 217 -18.26 7.47 -2.87
C PRO A 217 -19.37 8.36 -2.31
N ASN A 218 -19.29 9.68 -2.50
CA ASN A 218 -20.32 10.62 -2.04
C ASN A 218 -21.70 10.33 -2.64
N ARG A 219 -21.78 9.67 -3.82
CA ARG A 219 -23.07 9.26 -4.40
C ARG A 219 -23.85 8.36 -3.46
N LEU A 220 -23.18 7.40 -2.82
CA LEU A 220 -23.81 6.49 -1.86
C LEU A 220 -24.18 7.23 -0.56
N ILE A 221 -23.35 8.18 -0.13
CA ILE A 221 -23.62 9.00 1.06
C ILE A 221 -24.85 9.90 0.88
N HIS A 222 -25.06 10.46 -0.33
CA HIS A 222 -26.27 11.22 -0.61
C HIS A 222 -27.53 10.37 -0.49
N ILE A 223 -27.48 9.12 -0.96
CA ILE A 223 -28.59 8.17 -0.84
C ILE A 223 -28.84 7.85 0.64
N TRP A 224 -27.80 7.54 1.41
CA TRP A 224 -27.92 7.30 2.84
C TRP A 224 -28.59 8.46 3.58
N LYS A 225 -28.13 9.69 3.33
CA LYS A 225 -28.70 10.90 3.95
C LYS A 225 -30.14 11.15 3.56
N SER A 226 -30.56 10.79 2.35
CA SER A 226 -31.96 10.93 1.94
C SER A 226 -32.93 10.01 2.70
N LEU A 227 -32.40 9.04 3.44
CA LEU A 227 -33.14 8.04 4.19
C LEU A 227 -33.02 8.23 5.71
N GLU A 228 -32.63 9.42 6.20
CA GLU A 228 -32.27 9.66 7.61
C GLU A 228 -33.28 9.08 8.63
N ASN A 229 -34.58 9.23 8.35
CA ASN A 229 -35.69 8.78 9.22
C ASN A 229 -36.17 7.34 8.98
N SER A 230 -35.53 6.59 8.07
CA SER A 230 -35.90 5.21 7.75
C SER A 230 -35.23 4.21 8.70
N SER A 231 -35.85 3.03 8.87
CA SER A 231 -35.23 1.91 9.60
C SER A 231 -33.97 1.42 8.89
N LEU A 232 -33.06 0.77 9.65
CA LEU A 232 -31.83 0.23 9.08
C LEU A 232 -32.09 -0.74 7.93
N ARG A 233 -33.13 -1.59 8.04
CA ARG A 233 -33.53 -2.52 6.97
C ARG A 233 -33.86 -1.80 5.66
N VAL A 234 -34.67 -0.75 5.73
CA VAL A 234 -35.02 0.05 4.53
C VAL A 234 -33.78 0.75 3.98
N LYS A 235 -32.93 1.29 4.86
CA LYS A 235 -31.67 1.91 4.47
C LYS A 235 -30.74 0.91 3.77
N SER A 236 -30.54 -0.27 4.33
CA SER A 236 -29.64 -1.30 3.80
C SER A 236 -30.12 -1.81 2.44
N GLU A 237 -31.42 -2.06 2.27
CA GLU A 237 -32.00 -2.50 0.99
C GLU A 237 -31.74 -1.46 -0.12
N ALA A 238 -32.04 -0.18 0.14
CA ALA A 238 -31.78 0.90 -0.80
C ALA A 238 -30.28 1.10 -1.10
N ILE A 239 -29.43 0.93 -0.09
CA ILE A 239 -27.97 1.00 -0.25
C ILE A 239 -27.44 -0.15 -1.08
N VAL A 240 -27.94 -1.38 -0.88
CA VAL A 240 -27.54 -2.55 -1.67
C VAL A 240 -27.93 -2.35 -3.14
N GLU A 241 -29.16 -1.89 -3.42
CA GLU A 241 -29.60 -1.56 -4.78
C GLU A 241 -28.70 -0.47 -5.41
N ALA A 242 -28.40 0.59 -4.65
CA ALA A 242 -27.51 1.65 -5.10
C ALA A 242 -26.09 1.14 -5.40
N ILE A 243 -25.54 0.29 -4.53
CA ILE A 243 -24.21 -0.31 -4.71
C ILE A 243 -24.18 -1.21 -5.95
N GLN A 244 -25.22 -2.01 -6.19
CA GLN A 244 -25.32 -2.84 -7.40
C GLN A 244 -25.25 -2.00 -8.68
N SER A 245 -25.89 -0.84 -8.67
CA SER A 245 -25.90 0.09 -9.81
C SER A 245 -24.58 0.87 -9.95
N ILE A 246 -24.03 1.37 -8.84
CA ILE A 246 -22.87 2.28 -8.85
C ILE A 246 -21.54 1.51 -8.92
N TYR A 247 -21.46 0.35 -8.25
CA TYR A 247 -20.25 -0.46 -8.06
C TYR A 247 -20.47 -1.92 -8.48
N PRO A 248 -20.78 -2.20 -9.75
CA PRO A 248 -21.15 -3.53 -10.21
C PRO A 248 -20.02 -4.56 -10.09
N ALA A 249 -18.75 -4.18 -10.31
CA ALA A 249 -17.64 -5.13 -10.22
C ALA A 249 -17.40 -5.58 -8.78
N ALA A 250 -17.49 -4.65 -7.82
CA ALA A 250 -17.39 -4.92 -6.39
C ALA A 250 -18.57 -5.78 -5.91
N THR A 251 -19.78 -5.44 -6.33
CA THR A 251 -21.00 -6.19 -5.96
C THR A 251 -20.93 -7.63 -6.42
N ALA A 252 -20.38 -7.91 -7.61
CA ALA A 252 -20.19 -9.27 -8.09
C ALA A 252 -19.25 -10.13 -7.22
N LYS A 253 -18.52 -9.53 -6.28
CA LYS A 253 -17.61 -10.22 -5.35
C LYS A 253 -18.13 -10.27 -3.91
N LEU A 254 -19.02 -9.37 -3.53
CA LEU A 254 -19.53 -9.24 -2.17
C LEU A 254 -20.83 -9.99 -1.98
N ARG A 255 -21.09 -10.37 -0.73
CA ARG A 255 -22.39 -10.87 -0.26
C ARG A 255 -22.95 -9.85 0.71
N PHE A 256 -24.23 -9.53 0.56
CA PHE A 256 -24.94 -8.62 1.44
C PHE A 256 -25.94 -9.42 2.26
N PRO A 257 -25.74 -9.57 3.58
CA PRO A 257 -26.70 -10.27 4.43
C PRO A 257 -27.97 -9.41 4.58
N GLU A 258 -29.11 -10.07 4.78
CA GLU A 258 -30.33 -9.38 5.17
C GLU A 258 -30.19 -8.82 6.59
N VAL A 259 -30.74 -7.63 6.83
CA VAL A 259 -30.82 -7.05 8.18
C VAL A 259 -31.90 -7.78 8.97
N GLY A 260 -31.49 -8.39 10.09
CA GLY A 260 -32.35 -9.11 11.03
C GLY A 260 -32.03 -8.75 12.48
N GLU A 261 -32.61 -9.46 13.44
CA GLU A 261 -32.41 -9.19 14.88
C GLU A 261 -30.95 -9.26 15.34
N GLU A 262 -30.12 -10.08 14.68
CA GLU A 262 -28.68 -10.20 14.99
C GLU A 262 -27.79 -9.18 14.25
N LEU A 263 -28.37 -8.35 13.37
CA LEU A 263 -27.67 -7.34 12.55
C LEU A 263 -28.46 -6.03 12.52
N ASP A 264 -29.02 -5.63 13.67
CA ASP A 264 -29.85 -4.43 13.81
C ASP A 264 -29.01 -3.14 13.98
N GLU A 265 -27.70 -3.29 14.17
CA GLU A 265 -26.72 -2.21 14.12
C GLU A 265 -26.00 -2.14 12.76
N LEU A 266 -25.75 -0.91 12.29
CA LEU A 266 -25.08 -0.68 11.01
C LEU A 266 -23.62 -1.18 11.00
N SER A 267 -22.91 -0.98 12.11
CA SER A 267 -21.54 -1.46 12.35
C SER A 267 -21.45 -2.97 12.10
N ASP A 268 -22.33 -3.74 12.73
CA ASP A 268 -22.39 -5.19 12.63
C ASP A 268 -22.72 -5.64 11.21
N TRP A 269 -23.70 -5.00 10.57
CA TRP A 269 -24.04 -5.30 9.18
C TRP A 269 -22.85 -5.07 8.23
N VAL A 270 -22.16 -3.93 8.34
CA VAL A 270 -20.98 -3.61 7.51
C VAL A 270 -19.83 -4.57 7.77
N LEU A 271 -19.55 -4.89 9.03
CA LEU A 271 -18.49 -5.83 9.41
C LEU A 271 -18.80 -7.24 8.91
N LYS A 272 -20.08 -7.64 8.92
CA LYS A 272 -20.51 -8.93 8.38
C LYS A 272 -20.31 -9.02 6.87
N VAL A 273 -20.68 -7.98 6.12
CA VAL A 273 -20.39 -7.88 4.67
C VAL A 273 -18.89 -8.06 4.40
N LEU A 274 -18.06 -7.41 5.21
CA LEU A 274 -16.60 -7.52 5.09
C LEU A 274 -16.09 -8.90 5.46
N ALA A 275 -16.56 -9.50 6.56
CA ALA A 275 -16.09 -10.78 7.05
C ALA A 275 -16.40 -11.91 6.07
N ASP A 276 -17.58 -11.87 5.43
CA ASP A 276 -17.98 -12.84 4.40
C ASP A 276 -17.13 -12.75 3.12
N PHE A 277 -16.44 -11.62 2.90
CA PHE A 277 -15.53 -11.42 1.77
C PHE A 277 -14.05 -11.62 2.14
N ASP A 278 -13.63 -11.07 3.28
CA ASP A 278 -12.27 -11.11 3.81
C ASP A 278 -12.27 -10.91 5.33
N GLU A 279 -12.35 -12.02 6.05
CA GLU A 279 -12.33 -12.08 7.52
C GLU A 279 -11.14 -11.33 8.14
N SER A 280 -9.96 -11.44 7.52
CA SER A 280 -8.75 -10.76 8.02
C SER A 280 -8.86 -9.24 7.95
N GLU A 281 -9.53 -8.73 6.91
CA GLU A 281 -9.75 -7.30 6.76
C GLU A 281 -10.83 -6.80 7.70
N ALA A 282 -11.91 -7.56 7.91
CA ALA A 282 -12.94 -7.23 8.89
C ALA A 282 -12.34 -7.07 10.31
N TYR A 283 -11.43 -7.98 10.69
CA TYR A 283 -10.67 -7.86 11.93
C TYR A 283 -9.76 -6.62 11.97
N CYS A 284 -9.13 -6.26 10.84
CA CYS A 284 -8.32 -5.06 10.74
C CYS A 284 -9.15 -3.78 10.94
N TRP A 285 -10.40 -3.75 10.48
CA TRP A 285 -11.30 -2.61 10.68
C TRP A 285 -11.61 -2.43 12.16
N LEU A 286 -12.08 -3.50 12.81
CA LEU A 286 -12.37 -3.54 14.24
C LEU A 286 -11.21 -3.05 15.12
N THR A 287 -9.98 -3.48 14.80
CA THR A 287 -8.83 -3.22 15.66
C THR A 287 -8.13 -1.88 15.43
N LYS A 288 -8.28 -1.30 14.23
CA LYS A 288 -7.50 -0.13 13.83
C LYS A 288 -8.22 1.18 14.06
N ASP A 289 -9.53 1.16 13.90
CA ASP A 289 -10.45 2.27 14.16
C ASP A 289 -11.49 1.77 15.17
N ASP A 290 -11.03 1.22 16.29
CA ASP A 290 -11.87 0.77 17.41
C ASP A 290 -12.92 1.82 17.78
N ASN A 291 -12.54 3.09 17.87
CA ASN A 291 -13.49 4.17 18.14
C ASN A 291 -14.60 4.34 17.07
N VAL A 292 -14.43 3.78 15.87
CA VAL A 292 -15.40 3.82 14.75
C VAL A 292 -16.29 2.57 14.72
N TRP A 293 -15.77 1.44 15.17
CA TRP A 293 -16.44 0.14 15.05
C TRP A 293 -16.87 -0.47 16.39
N LEU A 294 -16.36 0.05 17.51
CA LEU A 294 -16.58 -0.43 18.87
C LEU A 294 -17.09 0.66 19.84
N ASP A 295 -16.91 1.96 19.54
CA ASP A 295 -17.40 3.11 20.34
C ASP A 295 -18.28 4.08 19.50
N ASP A 296 -18.65 5.23 20.06
CA ASP A 296 -19.58 6.33 19.67
C ASP A 296 -19.54 6.90 18.22
N ALA A 297 -19.03 6.20 17.21
CA ALA A 297 -19.10 6.70 15.84
C ALA A 297 -20.54 6.78 15.34
N THR A 298 -20.79 7.86 14.62
CA THR A 298 -22.08 8.08 13.99
C THR A 298 -22.28 7.16 12.79
N ASP A 299 -23.52 6.76 12.51
CA ASP A 299 -23.89 6.01 11.31
C ASP A 299 -23.28 6.61 10.02
N ILE A 300 -23.19 7.94 9.96
CA ILE A 300 -22.62 8.63 8.80
C ILE A 300 -21.11 8.38 8.66
N GLU A 301 -20.35 8.25 9.75
CA GLU A 301 -18.92 7.94 9.74
C GLU A 301 -18.65 6.49 9.30
N ILE A 302 -19.47 5.56 9.79
CA ILE A 302 -19.47 4.16 9.37
C ILE A 302 -19.75 4.08 7.86
N MET A 303 -20.82 4.74 7.39
CA MET A 303 -21.18 4.75 5.98
C MET A 303 -20.15 5.45 5.09
N MET A 304 -19.54 6.55 5.55
CA MET A 304 -18.44 7.18 4.83
C MET A 304 -17.28 6.21 4.63
N THR A 305 -16.93 5.44 5.66
CA THR A 305 -15.84 4.46 5.57
C THR A 305 -16.20 3.32 4.62
N PHE A 306 -17.41 2.77 4.75
CA PHE A 306 -17.92 1.71 3.89
C PHE A 306 -18.01 2.14 2.42
N ALA A 307 -18.60 3.31 2.12
CA ALA A 307 -18.70 3.84 0.77
C ALA A 307 -17.33 4.06 0.12
N ASN A 308 -16.35 4.56 0.88
CA ASN A 308 -14.99 4.67 0.40
C ASN A 308 -14.39 3.29 0.09
N MET A 309 -14.57 2.29 0.94
CA MET A 309 -14.11 0.92 0.65
C MET A 309 -14.74 0.38 -0.64
N MET A 310 -16.06 0.53 -0.80
CA MET A 310 -16.77 0.10 -2.02
C MET A 310 -16.20 0.75 -3.28
N SER A 311 -16.02 2.07 -3.26
CA SER A 311 -15.42 2.80 -4.38
C SER A 311 -14.00 2.31 -4.68
N ARG A 312 -13.19 2.06 -3.65
CA ARG A 312 -11.82 1.54 -3.81
C ARG A 312 -11.79 0.12 -4.36
N LEU A 313 -12.69 -0.76 -3.89
CA LEU A 313 -12.80 -2.13 -4.35
C LEU A 313 -13.20 -2.17 -5.83
N GLU A 314 -14.20 -1.37 -6.21
CA GLU A 314 -14.61 -1.20 -7.61
C GLU A 314 -13.45 -0.75 -8.49
N ALA A 315 -12.69 0.26 -8.04
CA ALA A 315 -11.55 0.77 -8.80
C ALA A 315 -10.50 -0.31 -9.06
N VAL A 316 -10.16 -1.10 -8.03
CA VAL A 316 -9.17 -2.17 -8.14
C VAL A 316 -9.64 -3.26 -9.08
N LEU A 317 -10.88 -3.72 -8.93
CA LEU A 317 -11.44 -4.77 -9.78
C LEU A 317 -11.56 -4.30 -11.23
N THR A 318 -11.93 -3.03 -11.45
CA THR A 318 -11.95 -2.40 -12.76
C THR A 318 -10.55 -2.39 -13.38
N ILE A 319 -9.54 -1.95 -12.64
CA ILE A 319 -8.13 -1.95 -13.10
C ILE A 319 -7.65 -3.37 -13.43
N ASP A 320 -7.98 -4.34 -12.59
CA ASP A 320 -7.57 -5.74 -12.77
C ASP A 320 -8.29 -6.43 -13.94
N ALA A 321 -9.51 -6.01 -14.27
CA ALA A 321 -10.27 -6.50 -15.42
C ALA A 321 -9.76 -5.92 -16.76
N LEU A 322 -9.03 -4.80 -16.73
CA LEU A 322 -8.49 -4.22 -17.95
C LEU A 322 -7.46 -5.16 -18.59
N PRO A 323 -7.52 -5.34 -19.93
CA PRO A 323 -6.58 -6.19 -20.62
C PRO A 323 -5.17 -5.62 -20.49
N VAL A 324 -4.34 -6.27 -19.68
CA VAL A 324 -2.90 -6.08 -19.71
C VAL A 324 -2.46 -6.62 -21.06
N ALA A 325 -2.33 -5.75 -22.07
CA ALA A 325 -1.67 -6.20 -23.30
C ALA A 325 -0.32 -6.75 -22.86
N LYS A 326 -0.02 -7.96 -23.34
CA LYS A 326 1.26 -8.62 -23.13
C LYS A 326 2.33 -7.69 -23.71
N ASN A 327 2.81 -6.74 -22.91
CA ASN A 327 3.87 -5.82 -23.27
C ASN A 327 5.17 -6.58 -23.04
N GLY A 328 5.42 -7.42 -24.01
CA GLY A 328 6.64 -8.11 -24.28
C GLY A 328 6.50 -8.60 -25.72
N PRO A 329 7.58 -8.65 -26.50
CA PRO A 329 7.53 -9.46 -27.71
C PRO A 329 6.96 -10.82 -27.30
N ALA A 330 5.93 -11.31 -28.00
CA ALA A 330 5.53 -12.71 -27.86
C ALA A 330 6.82 -13.51 -27.87
N LYS A 331 7.13 -14.32 -26.84
CA LYS A 331 8.40 -15.05 -26.71
C LYS A 331 8.88 -15.49 -28.11
N GLY A 332 9.90 -14.80 -28.66
CA GLY A 332 10.40 -15.05 -30.03
C GLY A 332 10.12 -14.01 -31.13
N TYR A 333 9.35 -12.94 -30.92
CA TYR A 333 9.02 -11.96 -31.97
C TYR A 333 9.91 -10.71 -31.91
N GLY A 334 10.77 -10.51 -32.92
CA GLY A 334 11.54 -9.27 -33.12
C GLY A 334 13.06 -9.45 -33.18
N ALA A 335 13.64 -10.38 -32.40
CA ALA A 335 15.10 -10.58 -32.41
C ALA A 335 15.61 -11.53 -33.51
N ASN A 336 14.73 -12.04 -34.38
CA ASN A 336 15.09 -13.11 -35.32
C ASN A 336 14.51 -12.96 -36.73
N GLN A 337 13.88 -11.84 -37.08
CA GLN A 337 13.26 -11.70 -38.42
C GLN A 337 14.35 -11.62 -39.50
N ASP A 338 15.39 -10.82 -39.30
CA ASP A 338 16.54 -10.74 -40.21
C ASP A 338 17.31 -12.06 -40.30
N LEU A 339 17.51 -12.74 -39.17
CA LEU A 339 18.16 -14.06 -39.14
C LEU A 339 17.35 -15.07 -39.95
N ARG A 340 16.02 -15.09 -39.77
CA ARG A 340 15.10 -15.99 -40.47
C ARG A 340 15.08 -15.68 -41.97
N SER A 341 15.02 -14.40 -42.36
CA SER A 341 15.12 -13.98 -43.76
C SER A 341 16.45 -14.38 -44.40
N LYS A 342 17.58 -14.20 -43.72
CA LYS A 342 18.90 -14.65 -44.21
C LYS A 342 18.99 -16.17 -44.33
N LEU A 343 18.46 -16.91 -43.35
CA LEU A 343 18.39 -18.37 -43.39
C LEU A 343 17.55 -18.86 -44.59
N GLU A 344 16.40 -18.24 -44.83
CA GLU A 344 15.54 -18.55 -45.97
C GLU A 344 16.24 -18.28 -47.31
N GLN A 345 16.92 -17.13 -47.44
CA GLN A 345 17.71 -16.80 -48.64
C GLN A 345 18.82 -17.84 -48.89
N LEU A 346 19.56 -18.24 -47.86
CA LEU A 346 20.61 -19.25 -48.00
C LEU A 346 20.01 -20.60 -48.43
N VAL A 347 18.93 -21.05 -47.81
CA VAL A 347 18.26 -22.31 -48.19
C VAL A 347 17.77 -22.26 -49.65
N VAL A 348 17.23 -21.12 -50.09
CA VAL A 348 16.81 -20.90 -51.48
C VAL A 348 18.01 -20.94 -52.44
N GLN A 349 19.14 -20.32 -52.10
CA GLN A 349 20.36 -20.37 -52.91
C GLN A 349 20.90 -21.80 -53.07
N TYR A 350 20.92 -22.60 -51.99
CA TYR A 350 21.33 -24.00 -52.06
C TYR A 350 20.43 -24.78 -53.04
N ARG A 351 19.11 -24.54 -53.01
CA ARG A 351 18.15 -25.13 -53.97
C ARG A 351 18.41 -24.71 -55.41
N TYR A 352 18.57 -23.42 -55.68
CA TYR A 352 18.87 -22.93 -57.03
C TYR A 352 20.18 -23.49 -57.57
N SER A 353 21.16 -23.73 -56.70
CA SER A 353 22.45 -24.33 -57.07
C SER A 353 22.41 -25.86 -57.24
N GLY A 354 21.26 -26.52 -57.02
CA GLY A 354 21.12 -27.98 -57.09
C GLY A 354 21.89 -28.75 -56.01
N LYS A 355 22.36 -28.06 -54.96
CA LYS A 355 23.18 -28.65 -53.90
C LYS A 355 22.33 -29.00 -52.69
N LYS A 356 22.63 -30.14 -52.06
CA LYS A 356 22.03 -30.52 -50.78
C LYS A 356 22.33 -29.46 -49.72
N ILE A 357 21.32 -29.12 -48.92
CA ILE A 357 21.42 -28.08 -47.89
C ILE A 357 22.49 -28.46 -46.85
N ASN A 358 23.57 -27.67 -46.79
CA ASN A 358 24.64 -27.87 -45.81
C ASN A 358 24.41 -27.03 -44.56
N GLN A 359 23.72 -27.60 -43.58
CA GLN A 359 23.42 -26.93 -42.30
C GLN A 359 24.67 -26.49 -41.53
N SER A 360 25.81 -27.17 -41.70
CA SER A 360 27.08 -26.80 -41.04
C SER A 360 27.76 -25.59 -41.68
N ALA A 361 27.55 -25.37 -42.98
CA ALA A 361 28.02 -24.18 -43.67
C ALA A 361 27.15 -22.96 -43.30
N ILE A 362 25.82 -23.13 -43.33
CA ILE A 362 24.85 -22.11 -42.92
C ILE A 362 25.08 -21.69 -41.45
N ALA A 363 25.37 -22.65 -40.56
CA ALA A 363 25.68 -22.39 -39.17
C ALA A 363 26.92 -21.48 -38.99
N ARG A 364 27.98 -21.71 -39.78
CA ARG A 364 29.19 -20.87 -39.77
C ARG A 364 28.91 -19.47 -40.30
N GLU A 365 28.14 -19.35 -41.37
CA GLU A 365 27.82 -18.08 -42.02
C GLU A 365 26.91 -17.19 -41.14
N LEU A 366 26.00 -17.80 -40.39
CA LEU A 366 25.08 -17.09 -39.49
C LEU A 366 25.62 -16.94 -38.05
N GLY A 367 26.81 -17.47 -37.74
CA GLY A 367 27.39 -17.41 -36.38
C GLY A 367 26.60 -18.20 -35.34
N LEU A 368 25.96 -19.31 -35.73
CA LEU A 368 25.08 -20.13 -34.87
C LEU A 368 25.55 -21.58 -34.76
N SER A 369 25.03 -22.32 -33.79
CA SER A 369 25.25 -23.75 -33.71
C SER A 369 24.43 -24.50 -34.77
N ARG A 370 24.96 -25.62 -35.28
CA ARG A 370 24.24 -26.50 -36.21
C ARG A 370 22.89 -26.98 -35.64
N GLN A 371 22.84 -27.26 -34.34
CA GLN A 371 21.60 -27.62 -33.64
C GLN A 371 20.56 -26.49 -33.71
N ARG A 372 20.99 -25.24 -33.52
CA ARG A 372 20.10 -24.07 -33.62
C ARG A 372 19.56 -23.88 -35.04
N ILE A 373 20.39 -24.10 -36.06
CA ILE A 373 19.94 -24.07 -37.47
C ILE A 373 18.91 -25.17 -37.76
N ASN A 374 19.12 -26.40 -37.28
CA ASN A 374 18.17 -27.49 -37.47
C ASN A 374 16.80 -27.17 -36.81
N VAL A 375 16.81 -26.59 -35.60
CA VAL A 375 15.58 -26.13 -34.94
C VAL A 375 14.90 -25.03 -35.76
N LEU A 376 15.63 -24.03 -36.25
CA LEU A 376 15.06 -22.94 -37.05
C LEU A 376 14.48 -23.40 -38.38
N ILE A 377 15.15 -24.33 -39.09
CA ILE A 377 14.64 -24.93 -40.33
C ILE A 377 13.32 -25.66 -40.08
N LYS A 378 13.22 -26.42 -38.97
CA LYS A 378 11.98 -27.11 -38.57
C LYS A 378 10.87 -26.13 -38.15
N GLU A 379 11.21 -25.11 -37.36
CA GLU A 379 10.27 -24.07 -36.92
C GLU A 379 9.68 -23.29 -38.11
N MET A 380 10.49 -23.01 -39.13
CA MET A 380 10.09 -22.26 -40.32
C MET A 380 9.48 -23.15 -41.42
N LYS A 381 9.41 -24.47 -41.22
CA LYS A 381 9.00 -25.45 -42.24
C LYS A 381 9.78 -25.31 -43.55
N LEU A 382 11.05 -24.95 -43.44
CA LEU A 382 11.93 -24.87 -44.60
C LEU A 382 12.28 -26.29 -45.09
N PRO A 383 12.38 -26.48 -46.40
CA PRO A 383 12.69 -27.78 -46.98
C PRO A 383 14.07 -28.28 -46.56
N THR A 384 14.20 -29.59 -46.33
CA THR A 384 15.42 -30.23 -45.81
C THR A 384 16.12 -31.14 -46.82
N THR A 385 15.53 -31.29 -48.00
CA THR A 385 16.00 -32.11 -49.13
C THR A 385 16.22 -31.27 -50.36
#